data_AF-A0A1V4X2D0-F1
#
_entry.id   AF-A0A1V4X2D0-F1
#
_cell.length_a   1.000
_cell.length_b   1.000
_cell.length_c   1.000
_cell.angle_alpha   90.00
_cell.angle_beta   90.00
_cell.angle_gamma   90.00
#
_symmetry.space_group_name_H-M   'P 1'
#
loop_
_entity.id
_entity.type
_entity.pdbx_description
1 polymer ?
#
loop_
_entity_poly.entity_id
_entity_poly.type
_entity_poly.pdbx_seq_one_letter_code
_entity_poly.pdbx_strand_id
1 'polypeptide(L)'
;MAAYDSIMATSRKKGYKEVKSHSHYNDPIERTQGRPAGNSRRWGDASPAVQEQVIQALIESSQQHGLNTSDTARILAIVRAESGFNPDAASSESAAGFGQFLDGTREDHGVDKKDMFDIPSNAGAVVEYYMKCKKKAESEGLYGTGKDARTYKYYHDGLNSDGKDYGGTANFNKPDGVSEWIHKIEDALNPNYVPGVKEQSREGSNDCADVSSLLPGELESEDERNGYWCGQGMSM
;
A
#
# COMPACT_ATOMS: atom_id res chain seq x y z
N MET A 1 23.67 1.39 -7.11
CA MET A 1 22.77 1.61 -5.97
C MET A 1 21.67 0.59 -6.10
N ALA A 2 21.27 -0.04 -5.00
CA ALA A 2 20.10 -0.92 -5.04
C ALA A 2 18.87 -0.03 -5.29
N ALA A 3 17.86 -0.55 -5.99
CA ALA A 3 16.74 0.25 -6.48
C ALA A 3 15.96 0.95 -5.34
N TYR A 4 16.06 0.43 -4.11
CA TYR A 4 15.25 0.84 -2.97
C TYR A 4 16.06 1.46 -1.82
N ASP A 5 17.32 1.85 -2.06
CA ASP A 5 18.22 2.40 -1.03
C ASP A 5 17.59 3.60 -0.27
N SER A 6 16.77 4.41 -0.94
CA SER A 6 16.12 5.60 -0.37
C SER A 6 15.01 5.31 0.64
N ILE A 7 14.45 4.09 0.63
CA ILE A 7 13.32 3.71 1.50
C ILE A 7 13.73 2.74 2.62
N MET A 8 14.88 2.07 2.47
CA MET A 8 15.40 1.13 3.45
C MET A 8 15.68 1.76 4.83
N ALA A 9 15.65 0.93 5.86
CA ALA A 9 16.13 1.30 7.18
C ALA A 9 17.67 1.33 7.18
N THR A 10 18.24 2.51 7.38
CA THR A 10 19.70 2.72 7.45
C THR A 10 20.29 2.53 8.85
N SER A 11 19.43 2.31 9.85
CA SER A 11 19.82 2.07 11.23
C SER A 11 18.85 1.12 11.90
N ARG A 12 19.20 0.66 13.10
CA ARG A 12 18.32 -0.16 13.94
C ARG A 12 17.82 0.61 15.16
N LYS A 13 16.60 0.32 15.60
CA LYS A 13 16.09 0.86 16.87
C LYS A 13 16.76 0.20 18.07
N LYS A 14 16.66 0.85 19.23
CA LYS A 14 17.06 0.25 20.52
C LYS A 14 16.17 -0.96 20.80
N GLY A 15 16.74 -1.97 21.45
CA GLY A 15 15.98 -3.13 21.92
C GLY A 15 15.08 -2.80 23.11
N TYR A 16 14.17 -3.73 23.41
CA TYR A 16 13.29 -3.64 24.57
C TYR A 16 14.04 -3.97 25.87
N LYS A 17 13.67 -3.28 26.96
CA LYS A 17 14.17 -3.58 28.31
C LYS A 17 13.39 -4.70 28.98
N GLU A 18 12.07 -4.69 28.77
CA GLU A 18 11.13 -5.67 29.28
C GLU A 18 10.52 -6.40 28.09
N VAL A 19 10.54 -7.73 28.16
CA VAL A 19 10.05 -8.62 27.12
C VAL A 19 9.13 -9.62 27.80
N LYS A 20 7.88 -9.71 27.35
CA LYS A 20 6.92 -10.65 27.93
C LYS A 20 7.27 -12.08 27.59
N SER A 21 6.87 -13.03 28.43
CA SER A 21 7.20 -14.45 28.26
C SER A 21 6.63 -15.07 26.98
N HIS A 22 5.53 -14.52 26.46
CA HIS A 22 4.91 -14.94 25.20
C HIS A 22 5.49 -14.23 23.97
N SER A 23 6.52 -13.40 24.14
CA SER A 23 7.16 -12.70 23.03
C SER A 23 8.14 -13.59 22.27
N HIS A 24 8.26 -13.34 20.96
CA HIS A 24 9.26 -13.96 20.09
C HIS A 24 10.61 -13.22 20.06
N TYR A 25 10.78 -12.16 20.84
CA TYR A 25 11.98 -11.31 20.81
C TYR A 25 13.26 -12.01 21.28
N ASN A 26 13.14 -13.04 22.13
CA ASN A 26 14.28 -13.82 22.59
C ASN A 26 14.40 -15.17 21.86
N ASP A 27 13.50 -15.47 20.92
CA ASP A 27 13.58 -16.71 20.14
C ASP A 27 14.82 -16.68 19.24
N PRO A 28 15.56 -17.79 19.12
CA PRO A 28 16.74 -17.86 18.28
C PRO A 28 16.39 -17.53 16.83
N ILE A 29 17.26 -16.78 16.17
CA ILE A 29 17.12 -16.50 14.74
C ILE A 29 17.61 -17.71 13.96
N GLU A 30 16.78 -18.22 13.08
CA GLU A 30 17.16 -19.29 12.17
C GLU A 30 18.21 -18.79 11.17
N ARG A 31 19.35 -19.48 11.14
CA ARG A 31 20.51 -19.18 10.28
C ARG A 31 20.79 -20.31 9.28
N THR A 32 19.77 -21.11 8.96
CA THR A 32 19.88 -22.16 7.95
C THR A 32 20.40 -21.58 6.65
N GLN A 33 21.27 -22.35 5.98
CA GLN A 33 21.95 -21.90 4.77
C GLN A 33 20.92 -21.55 3.70
N GLY A 34 20.96 -20.30 3.23
CA GLY A 34 20.08 -19.80 2.16
C GLY A 34 18.82 -19.07 2.64
N ARG A 35 18.47 -19.11 3.94
CA ARG A 35 17.33 -18.34 4.46
C ARG A 35 17.73 -16.87 4.69
N PRO A 36 17.09 -15.89 4.04
CA PRO A 36 17.37 -14.47 4.28
C PRO A 36 16.96 -14.09 5.70
N ALA A 37 17.91 -13.60 6.50
CA ALA A 37 17.73 -13.36 7.92
C ALA A 37 18.24 -11.98 8.33
N GLY A 38 17.54 -11.33 9.25
CA GLY A 38 18.01 -10.15 9.96
C GLY A 38 19.20 -10.46 10.88
N ASN A 39 19.91 -9.44 11.33
CA ASN A 39 21.02 -9.57 12.27
C ASN A 39 20.54 -9.68 13.73
N SER A 40 19.34 -9.16 14.03
CA SER A 40 18.66 -9.34 15.32
C SER A 40 17.13 -9.25 15.17
N ARG A 41 16.40 -9.33 16.29
CA ARG A 41 14.95 -9.12 16.36
C ARG A 41 14.52 -7.64 16.30
N ARG A 42 15.47 -6.71 16.17
CA ARG A 42 15.18 -5.27 16.26
C ARG A 42 14.76 -4.71 14.91
N TRP A 43 13.86 -3.73 14.95
CA TRP A 43 13.51 -2.91 13.78
C TRP A 43 14.77 -2.48 13.00
N GLY A 44 14.75 -2.67 11.68
CA GLY A 44 15.79 -2.23 10.75
C GLY A 44 17.12 -2.98 10.82
N ASP A 45 17.27 -3.95 11.73
CA ASP A 45 18.53 -4.69 11.89
C ASP A 45 18.66 -5.85 10.89
N ALA A 46 18.68 -5.51 9.60
CA ALA A 46 18.89 -6.43 8.49
C ALA A 46 19.80 -5.78 7.43
N SER A 47 20.55 -6.58 6.68
CA SER A 47 21.41 -6.04 5.62
C SER A 47 20.57 -5.44 4.47
N PRO A 48 21.10 -4.50 3.67
CA PRO A 48 20.37 -3.93 2.54
C PRO A 48 19.83 -5.00 1.57
N ALA A 49 20.63 -6.04 1.29
CA ALA A 49 20.21 -7.15 0.42
C ALA A 49 19.05 -8.00 1.00
N VAL A 50 18.94 -8.09 2.33
CA VAL A 50 17.80 -8.78 2.98
C VAL A 50 16.56 -7.87 2.99
N GLN A 51 16.74 -6.57 3.25
CA GLN A 51 15.63 -5.60 3.17
C GLN A 51 15.07 -5.52 1.73
N GLU A 52 15.93 -5.55 0.71
CA GLU A 52 15.54 -5.60 -0.70
C GLU A 52 14.67 -6.82 -1.02
N GLN A 53 15.00 -8.00 -0.48
CA GLN A 53 14.19 -9.20 -0.67
C GLN A 53 12.80 -9.07 -0.04
N VAL A 54 12.68 -8.44 1.13
CA VAL A 54 11.38 -8.14 1.76
C VAL A 54 10.58 -7.16 0.90
N ILE A 55 11.21 -6.08 0.43
CA ILE A 55 10.58 -5.07 -0.43
C ILE A 55 10.08 -5.71 -1.73
N GLN A 56 10.91 -6.50 -2.39
CA GLN A 56 10.57 -7.19 -3.63
C GLN A 56 9.41 -8.17 -3.43
N ALA A 57 9.43 -8.97 -2.36
CA ALA A 57 8.34 -9.90 -2.05
C ALA A 57 7.01 -9.17 -1.81
N LEU A 58 7.03 -7.98 -1.18
CA LEU A 58 5.83 -7.16 -0.99
C LEU A 58 5.32 -6.58 -2.31
N ILE A 59 6.21 -6.12 -3.19
CA ILE A 59 5.84 -5.63 -4.53
C ILE A 59 5.20 -6.76 -5.35
N GLU A 60 5.83 -7.93 -5.38
CA GLU A 60 5.34 -9.11 -6.09
C GLU A 60 3.98 -9.57 -5.55
N SER A 61 3.86 -9.68 -4.22
CA SER A 61 2.59 -10.05 -3.57
C SER A 61 1.49 -9.02 -3.86
N SER A 62 1.82 -7.72 -3.85
CA SER A 62 0.88 -6.65 -4.19
C SER A 62 0.38 -6.77 -5.64
N GLN A 63 1.30 -7.04 -6.58
CA GLN A 63 0.97 -7.24 -8.00
C GLN A 63 0.10 -8.48 -8.22
N GLN A 64 0.39 -9.59 -7.54
CA GLN A 64 -0.40 -10.82 -7.59
C GLN A 64 -1.84 -10.61 -7.10
N HIS A 65 -2.04 -9.67 -6.17
CA HIS A 65 -3.36 -9.26 -5.67
C HIS A 65 -4.02 -8.14 -6.48
N GLY A 66 -3.42 -7.73 -7.61
CA GLY A 66 -3.96 -6.68 -8.48
C GLY A 66 -3.91 -5.28 -7.88
N LEU A 67 -3.05 -5.05 -6.88
CA LEU A 67 -2.86 -3.73 -6.28
C LEU A 67 -2.01 -2.82 -7.18
N ASN A 68 -2.35 -1.53 -7.16
CA ASN A 68 -1.60 -0.52 -7.91
C ASN A 68 -0.40 0.00 -7.11
N THR A 69 0.46 0.80 -7.76
CA THR A 69 1.65 1.40 -7.14
C THR A 69 1.35 2.18 -5.87
N SER A 70 0.21 2.86 -5.81
CA SER A 70 -0.19 3.68 -4.66
C SER A 70 -0.55 2.80 -3.45
N ASP A 71 -1.22 1.67 -3.67
CA ASP A 71 -1.44 0.66 -2.63
C ASP A 71 -0.13 0.00 -2.19
N THR A 72 0.74 -0.36 -3.14
CA THR A 72 2.07 -0.93 -2.85
C THR A 72 2.91 0.02 -1.99
N ALA A 73 2.88 1.32 -2.29
CA ALA A 73 3.61 2.31 -1.51
C ALA A 73 3.13 2.39 -0.05
N ARG A 74 1.81 2.29 0.18
CA ARG A 74 1.23 2.23 1.53
C ARG A 74 1.68 0.97 2.27
N ILE A 75 1.64 -0.19 1.62
CA ILE A 75 2.11 -1.45 2.20
C ILE A 75 3.58 -1.35 2.62
N LEU A 76 4.44 -0.84 1.73
CA LEU A 76 5.86 -0.64 2.04
C LEU A 76 6.06 0.38 3.18
N ALA A 77 5.29 1.46 3.22
CA ALA A 77 5.35 2.44 4.31
C ALA A 77 4.97 1.83 5.66
N ILE A 78 3.94 0.98 5.68
CA ILE A 78 3.50 0.22 6.86
C ILE A 78 4.62 -0.71 7.31
N VAL A 79 5.12 -1.60 6.45
CA VAL A 79 6.18 -2.56 6.82
C VAL A 79 7.44 -1.84 7.27
N ARG A 80 7.79 -0.72 6.65
CA ARG A 80 8.89 0.13 7.12
C ARG A 80 8.64 0.61 8.55
N ALA A 81 7.45 1.11 8.87
CA ALA A 81 7.14 1.59 10.21
C ALA A 81 7.19 0.45 11.25
N GLU A 82 6.65 -0.71 10.89
CA GLU A 82 6.52 -1.88 11.76
C GLU A 82 7.87 -2.55 12.06
N SER A 83 8.68 -2.80 11.03
CA SER A 83 9.88 -3.64 11.16
C SER A 83 11.14 -3.07 10.52
N GLY A 84 11.02 -2.01 9.73
CA GLY A 84 12.16 -1.47 8.96
C GLY A 84 12.67 -2.50 7.96
N PHE A 85 11.76 -3.30 7.39
CA PHE A 85 12.05 -4.40 6.46
C PHE A 85 12.95 -5.50 7.04
N ASN A 86 13.02 -5.65 8.37
CA ASN A 86 13.69 -6.78 8.99
C ASN A 86 12.74 -8.00 9.05
N PRO A 87 13.01 -9.10 8.33
CA PRO A 87 12.14 -10.27 8.34
C PRO A 87 12.11 -10.99 9.68
N ASP A 88 13.11 -10.76 10.53
CA ASP A 88 13.21 -11.34 11.87
C ASP A 88 12.72 -10.40 12.97
N ALA A 89 12.13 -9.25 12.64
CA ALA A 89 11.66 -8.30 13.64
C ALA A 89 10.67 -8.97 14.62
N ALA A 90 10.79 -8.64 15.89
CA ALA A 90 9.83 -9.01 16.93
C ALA A 90 9.71 -7.88 17.96
N SER A 91 8.54 -7.77 18.58
CA SER A 91 8.28 -6.77 19.62
C SER A 91 8.46 -7.36 21.03
N SER A 92 8.30 -6.56 22.09
CA SER A 92 8.22 -7.05 23.48
C SER A 92 6.96 -7.88 23.78
N GLU A 93 6.01 -7.93 22.84
CA GLU A 93 4.80 -8.77 22.84
C GLU A 93 4.97 -9.95 21.86
N SER A 94 3.89 -10.64 21.49
CA SER A 94 3.91 -11.72 20.50
C SER A 94 4.01 -11.25 19.03
N ALA A 95 4.12 -9.94 18.77
CA ALA A 95 4.23 -9.44 17.40
C ALA A 95 5.56 -9.88 16.77
N ALA A 96 5.52 -10.52 15.60
CA ALA A 96 6.68 -11.08 14.92
C ALA A 96 6.61 -11.00 13.39
N GLY A 97 7.77 -11.13 12.75
CA GLY A 97 7.94 -10.97 11.31
C GLY A 97 7.94 -9.50 10.88
N PHE A 98 8.18 -9.24 9.60
CA PHE A 98 8.20 -7.85 9.13
C PHE A 98 6.81 -7.18 9.13
N GLY A 99 5.74 -7.97 9.11
CA GLY A 99 4.36 -7.51 9.28
C GLY A 99 3.95 -7.24 10.73
N GLN A 100 4.77 -7.63 11.71
CA GLN A 100 4.50 -7.48 13.15
C GLN A 100 3.11 -8.00 13.59
N PHE A 101 2.73 -9.19 13.11
CA PHE A 101 1.47 -9.81 13.52
C PHE A 101 1.58 -10.42 14.92
N LEU A 102 0.60 -10.09 15.77
CA LEU A 102 0.36 -10.85 17.00
C LEU A 102 -0.03 -12.29 16.66
N ASP A 103 0.23 -13.23 17.58
CA ASP A 103 -0.07 -14.66 17.39
C ASP A 103 -1.47 -14.94 16.84
N GLY A 104 -2.51 -14.33 17.45
CA GLY A 104 -3.89 -14.53 16.99
C GLY A 104 -4.16 -13.97 15.59
N THR A 105 -3.62 -12.77 15.28
CA THR A 105 -3.76 -12.19 13.93
C THR A 105 -3.03 -13.03 12.89
N ARG A 106 -1.88 -13.60 13.25
CA ARG A 106 -1.11 -14.48 12.37
C ARG A 106 -1.89 -15.76 12.04
N GLU A 107 -2.52 -16.37 13.05
CA GLU A 107 -3.39 -17.54 12.88
C GLU A 107 -4.60 -17.25 12.00
N ASP A 108 -5.25 -16.09 12.16
CA ASP A 108 -6.37 -15.63 11.32
C ASP A 108 -6.00 -15.46 9.83
N HIS A 109 -4.70 -15.39 9.53
CA HIS A 109 -4.15 -15.26 8.19
C HIS A 109 -3.45 -16.55 7.71
N GLY A 110 -3.60 -17.67 8.42
CA GLY A 110 -3.08 -18.96 8.00
C GLY A 110 -1.56 -19.05 7.93
N VAL A 111 -0.85 -18.12 8.59
CA VAL A 111 0.61 -18.19 8.68
C VAL A 111 0.97 -19.06 9.88
N ASP A 112 1.53 -20.24 9.61
CA ASP A 112 1.99 -21.12 10.66
C ASP A 112 3.08 -20.43 11.51
N LYS A 113 3.12 -20.78 12.80
CA LYS A 113 4.15 -20.26 13.72
C LYS A 113 5.57 -20.48 13.18
N LYS A 114 5.84 -21.62 12.53
CA LYS A 114 7.15 -21.92 11.94
C LYS A 114 7.53 -20.98 10.77
N ASP A 115 6.54 -20.41 10.09
CA ASP A 115 6.71 -19.55 8.92
C ASP A 115 6.58 -18.06 9.28
N MET A 116 6.49 -17.71 10.57
CA MET A 116 6.28 -16.33 11.01
C MET A 116 7.39 -15.35 10.57
N PHE A 117 8.59 -15.86 10.28
CA PHE A 117 9.73 -15.09 9.80
C PHE A 117 10.09 -15.44 8.34
N ASP A 118 9.29 -16.25 7.65
CA ASP A 118 9.46 -16.58 6.24
C ASP A 118 8.96 -15.42 5.37
N ILE A 119 9.78 -15.00 4.40
CA ILE A 119 9.48 -13.78 3.62
C ILE A 119 8.22 -13.92 2.77
N PRO A 120 8.08 -14.95 1.91
CA PRO A 120 6.86 -15.15 1.11
C PRO A 120 5.60 -15.24 1.97
N SER A 121 5.62 -16.04 3.03
CA SER A 121 4.45 -16.25 3.90
C SER A 121 4.01 -14.94 4.57
N ASN A 122 4.97 -14.16 5.08
CA ASN A 122 4.66 -12.88 5.71
C ASN A 122 4.22 -11.83 4.67
N ALA A 123 4.77 -11.83 3.45
CA ALA A 123 4.40 -10.88 2.40
C ALA A 123 2.95 -11.06 1.94
N GLY A 124 2.50 -12.31 1.76
CA GLY A 124 1.10 -12.61 1.48
C GLY A 124 0.17 -12.09 2.57
N ALA A 125 0.47 -12.44 3.83
CA ALA A 125 -0.34 -12.02 4.97
C ALA A 125 -0.41 -10.50 5.16
N VAL A 126 0.70 -9.77 4.97
CA VAL A 126 0.72 -8.30 5.00
C VAL A 126 -0.20 -7.69 3.96
N VAL A 127 -0.11 -8.14 2.71
CA VAL A 127 -0.92 -7.62 1.61
C VAL A 127 -2.40 -7.89 1.86
N GLU A 128 -2.76 -9.12 2.23
CA GLU A 128 -4.14 -9.49 2.54
C GLU A 128 -4.69 -8.69 3.73
N TYR A 129 -3.91 -8.52 4.80
CA TYR A 129 -4.36 -7.78 5.96
C TYR A 129 -4.51 -6.28 5.69
N TYR A 130 -3.59 -5.69 4.90
CA TYR A 130 -3.74 -4.34 4.39
C TYR A 130 -5.06 -4.18 3.60
N MET A 131 -5.37 -5.11 2.69
CA MET A 131 -6.62 -5.07 1.92
C MET A 131 -7.85 -5.14 2.82
N LYS A 132 -7.86 -6.02 3.83
CA LYS A 132 -8.95 -6.09 4.84
C LYS A 132 -9.10 -4.76 5.58
N CYS A 133 -8.00 -4.17 6.04
CA CYS A 133 -7.99 -2.89 6.76
C CYS A 133 -8.48 -1.72 5.87
N LYS A 134 -7.98 -1.66 4.63
CA LYS A 134 -8.38 -0.65 3.64
C LYS A 134 -9.86 -0.73 3.34
N LYS A 135 -10.37 -1.93 3.05
CA LYS A 135 -11.80 -2.16 2.79
C LYS A 135 -12.66 -1.74 3.98
N LYS A 136 -12.22 -2.00 5.21
CA LYS A 136 -12.93 -1.54 6.40
C LYS A 136 -12.95 -0.01 6.47
N ALA A 137 -11.81 0.66 6.29
CA ALA A 137 -11.74 2.11 6.29
C ALA A 137 -12.64 2.74 5.20
N GLU A 138 -12.69 2.15 4.01
CA GLU A 138 -13.57 2.58 2.91
C GLU A 138 -15.05 2.38 3.25
N SER A 139 -15.40 1.32 3.97
CA SER A 139 -16.79 1.09 4.43
C SER A 139 -17.28 2.14 5.44
N GLU A 140 -16.37 2.88 6.08
CA GLU A 140 -16.69 4.04 6.92
C GLU A 140 -16.87 5.35 6.09
N GLY A 141 -16.75 5.28 4.76
CA GLY A 141 -16.87 6.45 3.88
C GLY A 141 -15.63 7.34 3.89
N LEU A 142 -14.46 6.82 4.29
CA LEU A 142 -13.21 7.58 4.34
C LEU A 142 -12.47 7.54 2.99
N TYR A 143 -11.84 8.66 2.64
CA TYR A 143 -11.04 8.82 1.43
C TYR A 143 -9.72 9.56 1.72
N GLY A 144 -8.79 9.53 0.76
CA GLY A 144 -7.50 10.21 0.84
C GLY A 144 -6.73 9.88 2.12
N THR A 145 -6.09 10.88 2.72
CA THR A 145 -5.30 10.72 3.96
C THR A 145 -6.12 10.19 5.14
N GLY A 146 -7.42 10.50 5.20
CA GLY A 146 -8.31 9.97 6.25
C GLY A 146 -8.47 8.46 6.16
N LYS A 147 -8.60 7.93 4.94
CA LYS A 147 -8.60 6.49 4.68
C LYS A 147 -7.26 5.86 5.05
N ASP A 148 -6.16 6.49 4.67
CA ASP A 148 -4.82 5.95 4.90
C ASP A 148 -4.50 5.88 6.40
N ALA A 149 -4.82 6.94 7.14
CA ALA A 149 -4.69 6.98 8.60
C ALA A 149 -5.53 5.90 9.26
N ARG A 150 -6.78 5.70 8.83
CA ARG A 150 -7.67 4.67 9.38
C ARG A 150 -7.22 3.26 9.00
N THR A 151 -6.73 3.07 7.78
CA THR A 151 -6.19 1.79 7.30
C THR A 151 -5.00 1.37 8.15
N TYR A 152 -4.03 2.26 8.37
CA TYR A 152 -2.89 1.95 9.23
C TYR A 152 -3.30 1.80 10.70
N LYS A 153 -4.26 2.59 11.18
CA LYS A 153 -4.81 2.39 12.52
C LYS A 153 -5.34 0.96 12.67
N TYR A 154 -6.14 0.45 11.75
CA TYR A 154 -6.62 -0.93 11.81
C TYR A 154 -5.51 -1.96 11.68
N TYR A 155 -4.51 -1.68 10.84
CA TYR A 155 -3.36 -2.56 10.71
C TYR A 155 -2.62 -2.70 12.05
N HIS A 156 -2.26 -1.58 12.67
CA HIS A 156 -1.46 -1.52 13.88
C HIS A 156 -2.24 -1.89 15.15
N ASP A 157 -3.47 -1.38 15.29
CA ASP A 157 -4.28 -1.52 16.51
C ASP A 157 -5.22 -2.73 16.47
N GLY A 158 -5.38 -3.35 15.30
CA GLY A 158 -6.37 -4.39 15.04
C GLY A 158 -7.66 -3.87 14.41
N LEU A 159 -8.34 -4.73 13.65
CA LEU A 159 -9.58 -4.39 12.95
C LEU A 159 -10.68 -3.89 13.89
N ASN A 160 -10.78 -4.37 15.13
CA ASN A 160 -11.87 -4.00 16.05
C ASN A 160 -11.55 -2.79 16.95
N SER A 161 -10.59 -1.96 16.55
CA SER A 161 -10.07 -0.85 17.36
C SER A 161 -10.86 0.46 17.23
N ASP A 162 -12.11 0.44 16.75
CA ASP A 162 -12.88 1.68 16.50
C ASP A 162 -13.07 2.54 17.76
N GLY A 163 -13.20 1.90 18.92
CA GLY A 163 -13.38 2.58 20.21
C GLY A 163 -12.09 2.95 20.94
N LYS A 164 -10.91 2.61 20.43
CA LYS A 164 -9.64 2.87 21.13
C LYS A 164 -8.44 2.96 20.18
N ASP A 165 -7.60 3.96 20.39
CA ASP A 165 -6.30 4.08 19.72
C ASP A 165 -5.21 3.44 20.58
N TYR A 166 -4.49 2.47 20.00
CA TYR A 166 -3.34 1.81 20.63
C TYR A 166 -2.01 2.34 20.08
N GLY A 167 -2.06 3.50 19.42
CA GLY A 167 -0.91 4.21 18.88
C GLY A 167 -0.90 4.26 17.36
N GLY A 168 -1.80 3.56 16.66
CA GLY A 168 -1.89 3.57 15.21
C GLY A 168 -2.06 4.97 14.63
N THR A 169 -2.95 5.80 15.19
CA THR A 169 -3.13 7.18 14.69
C THR A 169 -1.92 8.06 15.00
N ALA A 170 -1.35 7.95 16.19
CA ALA A 170 -0.15 8.70 16.56
C ALA A 170 1.08 8.29 15.70
N ASN A 171 1.26 7.00 15.45
CA ASN A 171 2.34 6.45 14.64
C ASN A 171 2.20 6.78 13.15
N PHE A 172 0.97 6.97 12.66
CA PHE A 172 0.73 7.46 11.31
C PHE A 172 1.28 8.88 11.12
N ASN A 173 0.93 9.79 12.04
CA ASN A 173 1.14 11.23 11.90
C ASN A 173 2.47 11.76 12.44
N LYS A 174 3.22 10.96 13.21
CA LYS A 174 4.49 11.42 13.80
C LYS A 174 5.53 11.74 12.71
N PRO A 175 6.54 12.56 13.02
CA PRO A 175 7.72 12.66 12.16
C PRO A 175 8.34 11.28 11.93
N ASP A 176 8.71 10.98 10.68
CA ASP A 176 9.16 9.65 10.25
C ASP A 176 8.09 8.53 10.40
N GLY A 177 6.82 8.93 10.50
CA GLY A 177 5.64 8.05 10.53
C GLY A 177 5.20 7.60 9.14
N VAL A 178 4.12 6.83 9.09
CA VAL A 178 3.64 6.19 7.84
C VAL A 178 3.27 7.22 6.77
N SER A 179 2.63 8.34 7.14
CA SER A 179 2.22 9.37 6.17
C SER A 179 3.39 9.97 5.41
N GLU A 180 4.51 10.22 6.10
CA GLU A 180 5.75 10.75 5.52
C GLU A 180 6.40 9.77 4.54
N TRP A 181 6.30 8.47 4.82
CA TRP A 181 6.91 7.43 3.98
C TRP A 181 6.07 7.08 2.75
N ILE A 182 4.75 7.20 2.81
CA ILE A 182 3.89 6.97 1.63
C ILE A 182 4.39 7.81 0.46
N HIS A 183 4.53 9.12 0.63
CA HIS A 183 4.96 10.01 -0.44
C HIS A 183 6.37 9.69 -0.95
N LYS A 184 7.34 9.46 -0.04
CA LYS A 184 8.71 9.11 -0.43
C LYS A 184 8.79 7.81 -1.21
N ILE A 185 7.95 6.84 -0.87
CA ILE A 185 7.89 5.55 -1.54
C ILE A 185 7.15 5.66 -2.87
N GLU A 186 6.05 6.41 -2.95
CA GLU A 186 5.38 6.71 -4.22
C GLU A 186 6.36 7.35 -5.20
N ASP A 187 7.17 8.30 -4.74
CA ASP A 187 8.23 8.93 -5.54
C ASP A 187 9.30 7.92 -5.98
N ALA A 188 9.73 7.02 -5.07
CA ALA A 188 10.74 6.01 -5.37
C ALA A 188 10.25 4.91 -6.33
N LEU A 189 8.95 4.58 -6.30
CA LEU A 189 8.34 3.60 -7.20
C LEU A 189 7.91 4.20 -8.54
N ASN A 190 7.82 5.52 -8.65
CA ASN A 190 7.43 6.19 -9.88
C ASN A 190 8.67 6.48 -10.75
N PRO A 191 8.86 5.77 -11.88
CA PRO A 191 10.01 5.99 -12.76
C PRO A 191 10.01 7.37 -13.44
N ASN A 192 8.89 8.11 -13.40
CA ASN A 192 8.70 9.41 -14.04
C ASN A 192 8.53 10.57 -13.06
N TYR A 193 8.76 10.38 -11.76
CA TYR A 193 8.56 11.44 -10.78
C TYR A 193 9.58 12.58 -10.93
N VAL A 194 9.06 13.81 -11.07
CA VAL A 194 9.84 15.05 -11.06
C VAL A 194 9.46 15.83 -9.80
N PRO A 195 10.36 16.01 -8.81
CA PRO A 195 10.06 16.75 -7.60
C PRO A 195 9.59 18.18 -7.91
N GLY A 196 8.44 18.58 -7.33
CA GLY A 196 7.94 19.96 -7.40
C GLY A 196 6.87 20.25 -8.46
N VAL A 197 6.44 19.27 -9.24
CA VAL A 197 5.25 19.43 -10.10
C VAL A 197 4.02 19.03 -9.30
N LYS A 198 3.31 20.01 -8.73
CA LYS A 198 1.94 19.76 -8.25
C LYS A 198 1.11 19.35 -9.45
N GLU A 199 0.48 18.18 -9.36
CA GLU A 199 -0.48 17.70 -10.35
C GLU A 199 -1.51 18.80 -10.58
N GLN A 200 -1.44 19.46 -11.74
CA GLN A 200 -2.44 20.45 -12.11
C GLN A 200 -3.75 19.69 -12.27
N SER A 201 -4.75 20.12 -11.50
CA SER A 201 -6.14 19.75 -11.59
C SER A 201 -6.54 19.50 -13.05
N ARG A 202 -7.01 18.27 -13.33
CA ARG A 202 -7.83 17.98 -14.50
C ARG A 202 -9.12 18.79 -14.40
N GLU A 203 -9.04 20.06 -14.76
CA GLU A 203 -10.19 20.90 -15.08
C GLU A 203 -10.33 20.97 -16.60
N GLY A 204 -11.54 20.65 -17.04
CA GLY A 204 -12.20 20.89 -18.32
C GLY A 204 -11.38 21.36 -19.52
N SER A 205 -11.45 20.55 -20.57
CA SER A 205 -11.52 21.08 -21.94
C SER A 205 -12.78 20.53 -22.62
N ASN A 206 -13.90 21.21 -22.39
CA ASN A 206 -14.75 21.55 -23.53
C ASN A 206 -13.95 22.59 -24.31
N ASP A 207 -13.67 22.33 -25.59
CA ASP A 207 -14.00 23.31 -26.62
C ASP A 207 -13.84 22.74 -28.02
N CYS A 208 -14.89 23.01 -28.79
CA CYS A 208 -15.02 22.85 -30.22
C CYS A 208 -14.11 23.85 -30.95
N ALA A 209 -13.44 23.40 -32.01
CA ALA A 209 -13.00 24.22 -33.13
C ALA A 209 -12.96 23.28 -34.35
N ASP A 210 -13.95 23.35 -35.25
CA ASP A 210 -13.97 24.26 -36.40
C ASP A 210 -12.62 24.32 -37.13
N VAL A 211 -12.53 23.56 -38.22
CA VAL A 211 -11.64 23.90 -39.34
C VAL A 211 -12.41 23.64 -40.63
N SER A 212 -13.15 24.66 -41.05
CA SER A 212 -13.44 24.93 -42.45
C SER A 212 -12.13 25.04 -43.25
N SER A 213 -11.95 24.19 -44.26
CA SER A 213 -11.39 24.58 -45.57
C SER A 213 -11.24 23.36 -46.48
N LEU A 214 -11.99 23.36 -47.59
CA LEU A 214 -11.56 23.07 -48.97
C LEU A 214 -12.79 22.76 -49.85
N LEU A 215 -13.12 23.70 -50.74
CA LEU A 215 -13.91 23.55 -51.98
C LEU A 215 -12.90 23.63 -53.17
N PRO A 216 -13.24 23.34 -54.45
CA PRO A 216 -14.59 23.27 -55.08
C PRO A 216 -14.81 22.19 -56.20
N GLY A 217 -16.03 22.14 -56.75
CA GLY A 217 -16.36 21.64 -58.11
C GLY A 217 -17.45 20.56 -58.15
N GLU A 218 -18.74 20.94 -58.29
CA GLU A 218 -19.56 20.90 -59.53
C GLU A 218 -20.29 19.58 -59.79
N LEU A 219 -21.64 19.56 -59.65
CA LEU A 219 -22.63 19.27 -60.71
C LEU A 219 -24.03 18.95 -60.15
N GLU A 220 -24.97 19.77 -60.58
CA GLU A 220 -26.44 19.67 -60.74
C GLU A 220 -27.18 18.37 -60.37
N SER A 221 -28.33 18.50 -59.70
CA SER A 221 -29.67 18.49 -60.34
C SER A 221 -30.80 18.46 -59.31
N GLU A 222 -31.85 19.23 -59.60
CA GLU A 222 -33.14 19.25 -58.92
C GLU A 222 -33.93 17.98 -59.22
N ASP A 223 -34.71 17.46 -58.26
CA ASP A 223 -36.11 17.05 -58.52
C ASP A 223 -36.84 16.55 -57.26
N GLU A 224 -37.86 17.32 -56.90
CA GLU A 224 -39.24 16.91 -56.58
C GLU A 224 -39.63 15.92 -55.47
N ARG A 225 -40.47 16.46 -54.57
CA ARG A 225 -41.80 15.98 -54.13
C ARG A 225 -41.95 14.58 -53.50
N ASN A 226 -42.26 14.58 -52.20
CA ASN A 226 -43.41 13.92 -51.53
C ASN A 226 -43.19 14.10 -50.01
N GLY A 227 -44.10 14.61 -49.18
CA GLY A 227 -45.54 14.46 -49.15
C GLY A 227 -45.93 13.58 -47.95
N TYR A 228 -46.46 14.22 -46.88
CA TYR A 228 -47.55 13.75 -46.00
C TYR A 228 -47.33 12.99 -44.65
N TRP A 229 -48.14 13.45 -43.66
CA TRP A 229 -48.66 12.87 -42.37
C TRP A 229 -47.72 12.82 -41.14
N CYS A 230 -47.91 13.64 -40.06
CA CYS A 230 -48.89 13.56 -38.94
C CYS A 230 -49.06 12.14 -38.36
N GLY A 231 -49.04 11.84 -37.05
CA GLY A 231 -49.06 12.58 -35.80
C GLY A 231 -49.64 11.67 -34.69
N GLN A 232 -49.23 11.91 -33.43
CA GLN A 232 -49.90 11.60 -32.16
C GLN A 232 -50.18 10.15 -31.69
N GLY A 233 -49.99 9.96 -30.37
CA GLY A 233 -50.55 8.87 -29.58
C GLY A 233 -50.10 8.88 -28.11
N MET A 234 -50.64 9.79 -27.28
CA MET A 234 -50.62 9.71 -25.81
C MET A 234 -52.02 9.36 -25.30
N SER A 235 -52.09 8.43 -24.34
CA SER A 235 -53.21 8.11 -23.43
C SER A 235 -52.57 7.24 -22.34
N MET A 236 -52.76 7.40 -21.03
CA MET A 236 -53.82 8.00 -20.22
C MET A 236 -53.23 8.78 -19.05
#